data_AF-A0A0C9Y101-F1
#
_entry.id   AF-A0A0C9Y101-F1
#
_cell.length_a   1.000
_cell.length_b   1.000
_cell.length_c   1.000
_cell.angle_alpha   90.00
_cell.angle_beta   90.00
_cell.angle_gamma   90.00
#
_symmetry.space_group_name_H-M   'P 1'
#
loop_
_entity.id
_entity.type
_entity.pdbx_description
1 polymer ?
#
loop_
_entity_poly.entity_id
_entity_poly.type
_entity_poly.pdbx_seq_one_letter_code
_entity_poly.pdbx_strand_id
1 'polypeptide(L)'
;MGAFSAKRLVSAGLLKELGNMRGLDMNRAEPAIVNGTREVAPGLILTGMELSEHDGSNRMGPTFGAMMASGIKAAKEAIQILNSSQVVDGKVVG
;
A
#
# COMPACT_ATOMS: atom_id res chain seq x y z
N MET A 1 -13.94 -9.56 -4.51
CA MET A 1 -13.43 -8.44 -5.32
C MET A 1 -12.22 -7.87 -4.58
N GLY A 2 -11.02 -7.84 -5.18
CA GLY A 2 -9.78 -7.40 -4.51
C GLY A 2 -9.46 -5.91 -4.71
N ALA A 3 -8.47 -5.40 -3.96
CA ALA A 3 -7.93 -4.03 -4.01
C ALA A 3 -8.99 -2.92 -3.90
N PHE A 4 -9.77 -2.97 -2.81
CA PHE A 4 -10.91 -2.09 -2.61
C PHE A 4 -10.50 -0.63 -2.42
N SER A 5 -9.55 -0.35 -1.54
CA SER A 5 -9.05 0.99 -1.23
C SER A 5 -8.41 1.63 -2.46
N ALA A 6 -7.59 0.88 -3.21
CA ALA A 6 -7.01 1.36 -4.47
C ALA A 6 -8.08 1.72 -5.50
N LYS A 7 -9.12 0.88 -5.66
CA LYS A 7 -10.27 1.19 -6.53
C LYS A 7 -11.06 2.40 -6.05
N ARG A 8 -11.20 2.58 -4.73
CA ARG A 8 -11.88 3.73 -4.16
C ARG A 8 -11.14 5.04 -4.44
N LEU A 9 -9.80 5.04 -4.47
CA LEU A 9 -9.01 6.21 -4.87
C LEU A 9 -9.37 6.68 -6.29
N VAL A 10 -9.53 5.74 -7.24
CA VAL A 10 -9.98 6.08 -8.60
C VAL A 10 -11.41 6.62 -8.60
N SER A 11 -12.33 5.95 -7.90
CA SER A 11 -13.73 6.42 -7.82
C SER A 11 -13.90 7.78 -7.13
N ALA A 12 -12.96 8.14 -6.25
CA ALA A 12 -12.94 9.41 -5.53
C ALA A 12 -12.23 10.53 -6.30
N GLY A 13 -11.66 10.24 -7.48
CA GLY A 13 -10.89 11.20 -8.28
C GLY A 13 -9.49 11.51 -7.73
N LEU A 14 -9.01 10.74 -6.76
CA LEU A 14 -7.69 10.90 -6.15
C LEU A 14 -6.58 10.19 -6.95
N LEU A 15 -6.97 9.24 -7.81
CA LEU A 15 -6.08 8.54 -8.73
C LEU A 15 -6.75 8.48 -10.11
N LYS A 16 -6.00 8.75 -11.18
CA LYS A 16 -6.57 8.73 -12.55
C LYS A 16 -7.03 7.33 -12.95
N GLU A 17 -6.20 6.33 -12.72
CA GLU A 17 -6.43 4.93 -13.09
C GLU A 17 -5.54 4.01 -12.27
N LEU A 18 -5.87 2.71 -12.23
CA LEU A 18 -5.04 1.69 -11.60
C LEU A 18 -3.89 1.27 -12.51
N GLY A 19 -2.75 0.91 -11.90
CA GLY A 19 -1.64 0.29 -12.63
C GLY A 19 -1.95 -1.14 -13.13
N ASN A 20 -2.92 -1.81 -12.50
CA ASN A 20 -3.38 -3.19 -12.74
C ASN A 20 -2.30 -4.25 -12.48
N MET A 21 -2.62 -5.22 -11.63
CA MET A 21 -1.71 -6.32 -11.29
C MET A 21 -1.25 -7.09 -12.55
N ARG A 22 0.07 -7.22 -12.72
CA ARG A 22 0.69 -7.91 -13.86
C ARG A 22 0.81 -9.41 -13.62
N GLY A 23 1.28 -10.13 -14.64
CA GLY A 23 1.53 -11.58 -14.60
C GLY A 23 2.45 -12.02 -13.45
N LEU A 24 2.51 -13.33 -13.21
CA LEU A 24 3.28 -13.88 -12.10
C LEU A 24 4.78 -13.84 -12.40
N ASP A 25 5.53 -13.13 -11.55
CA ASP A 25 6.99 -13.10 -11.52
C ASP A 25 7.42 -12.83 -10.08
N MET A 26 7.83 -13.89 -9.38
CA MET A 26 8.08 -13.85 -7.94
C MET A 26 9.28 -12.95 -7.60
N ASN A 27 10.34 -13.02 -8.41
CA ASN A 27 11.57 -12.26 -8.21
C ASN A 27 11.34 -10.75 -8.35
N ARG A 28 10.43 -10.35 -9.23
CA ARG A 28 10.06 -8.93 -9.40
C ARG A 28 8.97 -8.50 -8.43
N ALA A 29 7.99 -9.36 -8.16
CA ALA A 29 6.84 -9.05 -7.33
C ALA A 29 7.23 -8.79 -5.87
N GLU A 30 8.01 -9.70 -5.26
CA GLU A 30 8.28 -9.62 -3.83
C GLU A 30 9.01 -8.32 -3.42
N PRO A 31 10.12 -7.93 -4.08
CA PRO A 31 10.78 -6.66 -3.78
C PRO A 31 9.90 -5.45 -4.12
N ALA A 32 9.12 -5.49 -5.21
CA ALA A 32 8.25 -4.39 -5.59
C ALA A 32 7.19 -4.11 -4.52
N ILE A 33 6.59 -5.15 -3.93
CA ILE A 33 5.57 -4.98 -2.89
C ILE A 33 6.19 -4.49 -1.58
N VAL A 34 7.29 -5.10 -1.12
CA VAL A 34 7.94 -4.68 0.14
C VAL A 34 8.46 -3.24 0.01
N ASN A 35 9.20 -2.93 -1.05
CA ASN A 35 9.81 -1.61 -1.21
C ASN A 35 8.76 -0.54 -1.53
N GLY A 36 7.69 -0.88 -2.24
CA GLY A 36 6.64 0.06 -2.59
C GLY A 36 5.64 0.36 -1.46
N THR A 37 5.56 -0.46 -0.42
CA THR A 37 4.62 -0.25 0.70
C THR A 37 4.85 1.11 1.35
N ARG A 38 3.83 1.95 1.38
CA ARG A 38 3.94 3.37 1.77
C ARG A 38 2.56 4.00 2.00
N GLU A 39 2.56 5.22 2.53
CA GLU A 39 1.44 6.15 2.43
C GLU A 39 1.24 6.60 0.96
N VAL A 40 0.15 6.17 0.32
CA VAL A 40 -0.14 6.51 -1.09
C VAL A 40 -0.98 7.78 -1.23
N ALA A 41 -1.67 8.16 -0.16
CA ALA A 41 -2.41 9.41 0.00
C ALA A 41 -2.41 9.75 1.51
N PRO A 42 -2.56 11.02 1.91
CA PRO A 42 -2.55 11.41 3.32
C PRO A 42 -3.52 10.58 4.17
N GLY A 43 -2.98 9.88 5.18
CA GLY A 43 -3.70 8.97 6.08
C GLY A 43 -3.98 7.57 5.51
N LEU A 44 -3.56 7.25 4.29
CA LEU A 44 -3.82 5.97 3.63
C LEU A 44 -2.53 5.25 3.23
N ILE A 45 -2.19 4.21 3.99
CA ILE A 45 -1.10 3.29 3.66
C ILE A 45 -1.64 2.12 2.85
N LEU A 46 -0.99 1.82 1.72
CA LEU A 46 -1.22 0.57 1.00
C LEU A 46 -0.06 -0.39 1.24
N THR A 47 -0.44 -1.65 1.48
CA THR A 47 0.44 -2.76 1.83
C THR A 47 -0.05 -4.04 1.16
N GLY A 48 0.81 -5.05 1.06
CA GLY A 48 0.50 -6.34 0.45
C GLY A 48 0.05 -6.23 -1.01
N MET A 49 -0.80 -7.18 -1.43
CA MET A 49 -1.19 -7.31 -2.83
C MET A 49 -2.10 -6.19 -3.35
N GLU A 50 -2.72 -5.40 -2.48
CA GLU A 50 -3.46 -4.21 -2.92
C GLU A 50 -2.56 -3.20 -3.62
N LEU A 51 -1.29 -3.11 -3.19
CA LEU A 51 -0.30 -2.25 -3.82
C LEU A 51 0.02 -2.70 -5.27
N SER A 52 -0.09 -3.99 -5.58
CA SER A 52 0.13 -4.48 -6.95
C SER A 52 -0.90 -3.94 -7.95
N GLU A 53 -2.15 -3.72 -7.50
CA GLU A 53 -3.20 -3.15 -8.34
C GLU A 53 -3.03 -1.65 -8.47
N HIS A 54 -2.57 -0.98 -7.41
CA HIS A 54 -2.27 0.44 -7.41
C HIS A 54 -1.10 0.78 -8.34
N ASP A 55 0.07 0.17 -8.11
CA ASP A 55 1.33 0.48 -8.83
C ASP A 55 1.52 -0.35 -10.12
N GLY A 56 0.71 -1.39 -10.32
CA GLY A 56 0.79 -2.30 -11.46
C GLY A 56 1.83 -3.41 -11.32
N SER A 57 2.28 -3.77 -10.13
CA SER A 57 3.36 -4.76 -9.96
C SER A 57 2.96 -6.18 -10.37
N ASN A 58 3.95 -7.04 -10.64
CA ASN A 58 3.75 -8.48 -10.80
C ASN A 58 3.14 -9.11 -9.53
N ARG A 59 2.50 -10.27 -9.68
CA ARG A 59 2.05 -11.10 -8.54
C ARG A 59 3.09 -12.16 -8.18
N MET A 60 3.15 -12.56 -6.91
CA MET A 60 4.10 -13.59 -6.43
C MET A 60 3.50 -15.01 -6.31
N GLY A 61 2.19 -15.18 -6.47
CA GLY A 61 1.56 -16.50 -6.36
C GLY A 61 1.59 -17.04 -4.91
N PRO A 62 1.91 -18.34 -4.69
CA PRO A 62 1.79 -18.99 -3.39
C PRO A 62 3.03 -18.78 -2.49
N THR A 63 3.52 -17.53 -2.41
CA THR A 63 4.59 -17.12 -1.49
C THR A 63 4.14 -15.93 -0.65
N PHE A 64 4.59 -15.89 0.60
CA PHE A 64 4.05 -14.98 1.61
C PHE A 64 5.13 -14.12 2.27
N GLY A 65 6.41 -14.28 1.90
CA GLY A 65 7.53 -13.52 2.45
C GLY A 65 7.32 -12.02 2.29
N ALA A 66 7.07 -11.58 1.06
CA ALA A 66 6.71 -10.20 0.77
C ALA A 66 5.49 -9.69 1.55
N MET A 67 4.46 -10.50 1.78
CA MET A 67 3.28 -10.05 2.53
C MET A 67 3.62 -9.73 3.98
N MET A 68 4.39 -10.60 4.63
CA MET A 68 4.84 -10.37 6.01
C MET A 68 5.78 -9.17 6.10
N ALA A 69 6.78 -9.09 5.23
CA ALA A 69 7.73 -7.98 5.21
C ALA A 69 7.06 -6.63 4.86
N SER A 70 6.12 -6.63 3.93
CA SER A 70 5.28 -5.47 3.58
C SER A 70 4.42 -5.04 4.76
N GLY A 71 3.79 -5.97 5.50
CA GLY A 71 3.06 -5.66 6.72
C GLY A 71 3.94 -5.01 7.80
N ILE A 72 5.15 -5.53 8.01
CA ILE A 72 6.12 -4.93 8.94
C ILE A 72 6.50 -3.51 8.49
N LYS A 73 6.71 -3.28 7.19
CA LYS A 73 7.00 -1.94 6.68
C LYS A 73 5.82 -1.00 6.90
N ALA A 74 4.60 -1.43 6.59
CA ALA A 74 3.38 -0.64 6.79
C ALA A 74 3.22 -0.19 8.26
N ALA A 75 3.52 -1.06 9.22
CA ALA A 75 3.50 -0.70 10.63
C ALA A 75 4.52 0.41 10.97
N LYS A 76 5.71 0.37 10.37
CA LYS A 76 6.73 1.42 10.53
C LYS A 76 6.29 2.75 9.91
N GLU A 77 5.72 2.71 8.70
CA GLU A 77 5.15 3.90 8.05
C GLU A 77 4.04 4.51 8.92
N ALA A 78 3.14 3.70 9.48
CA ALA A 78 2.07 4.16 10.36
C ALA A 78 2.61 4.86 11.62
N ILE A 79 3.64 4.32 12.25
CA ILE A 79 4.31 4.94 13.40
C ILE A 79 4.94 6.28 13.00
N GLN A 80 5.56 6.36 11.82
CA GLN A 80 6.15 7.61 11.32
C GLN A 80 5.08 8.69 11.11
N ILE A 81 3.96 8.35 10.47
CA ILE A 81 2.83 9.27 10.25
C ILE A 81 2.21 9.71 11.58
N LEU A 82 2.05 8.79 12.53
CA LEU A 82 1.53 9.12 13.86
C LEU A 82 2.45 10.12 14.58
N ASN A 83 3.76 9.95 14.48
CA ASN A 83 4.73 10.83 15.13
C ASN A 83 4.85 12.19 14.44
N SER A 84 4.58 12.28 13.13
CA SER A 84 4.54 13.57 12.41
C SER A 84 3.20 14.30 12.58
N SER A 85 2.15 13.57 12.95
CA SER A 85 0.83 14.14 13.21
C SER A 85 0.79 14.72 14.63
N GLN A 86 0.45 16.00 14.78
CA GLN A 86 0.15 16.54 16.10
C GLN A 86 -1.25 16.04 16.50
N VAL A 87 -1.38 15.40 17.66
CA VAL A 87 -2.68 14.98 18.21
C VAL A 87 -2.90 15.71 19.52
N VAL A 88 -3.92 16.57 19.57
CA VAL A 88 -4.32 17.33 20.78
C VAL A 88 -5.75 16.95 21.12
N ASP A 89 -5.98 16.52 22.37
CA ASP A 89 -7.28 16.09 22.89
C ASP A 89 -8.02 15.06 22.01
N GLY A 90 -7.27 14.09 21.47
CA GLY A 90 -7.83 13.02 20.62
C GLY A 90 -8.19 13.47 19.20
N LYS A 91 -7.80 14.69 18.79
CA LYS A 91 -7.96 15.19 17.43
C LYS A 91 -6.59 15.37 16.77
N VAL A 92 -6.47 14.93 15.53
CA VAL A 92 -5.33 15.27 14.69
C VAL A 92 -5.42 16.76 14.36
N VAL A 93 -4.41 17.52 14.76
CA VAL A 93 -4.22 18.95 14.50
C VAL A 93 -2.92 19.09 13.72
N GLY A 94 -3.02 19.33 12.41
CA GLY A 94 -1.89 19.37 11.49
C GLY A 94 -2.37 19.19 10.07
#